data_AF-A0A7J8N4C1-F1
#
_entry.id   AF-A0A7J8N4C1-F1
#
_cell.length_a   1.000
_cell.length_b   1.000
_cell.length_c   1.000
_cell.angle_alpha   90.00
_cell.angle_beta   90.00
_cell.angle_gamma   90.00
#
_symmetry.space_group_name_H-M   'P 1'
#
loop_
_entity.id
_entity.type
_entity.pdbx_description
1 polymer ?
#
loop_
_entity_poly.entity_id
_entity_poly.type
_entity_poly.pdbx_seq_one_letter_code
_entity_poly.pdbx_strand_id
1 'polypeptide(L)' 'MAPAKKGKAKIQKAESSQPSENDSKFPSSIRSVPPSSVAITIHAKPGAKSSSITGVQIDAPAKDGEANAALLDYIRS' A
#
# COMPACT_ATOMS: atom_id res chain seq x y z
N MET A 1 -4.36 -32.08 31.56
CA MET A 1 -3.98 -30.73 32.01
C MET A 1 -3.71 -29.87 30.77
N ALA A 2 -4.53 -28.84 30.52
CA ALA A 2 -4.38 -27.97 29.36
C ALA A 2 -3.62 -26.68 29.76
N PRO A 3 -2.64 -26.17 28.99
CA PRO A 3 -2.00 -24.91 29.29
C PRO A 3 -2.89 -23.72 28.89
N ALA A 4 -2.71 -22.64 29.65
CA ALA A 4 -3.59 -21.50 29.78
C ALA A 4 -3.60 -20.52 28.58
N LYS A 5 -4.71 -19.77 28.52
CA LYS A 5 -5.09 -18.67 27.62
C LYS A 5 -3.94 -17.68 27.33
N LYS A 6 -3.58 -17.50 26.04
CA LYS A 6 -2.78 -16.34 25.58
C LYS A 6 -3.68 -15.12 25.46
N GLY A 7 -3.28 -14.05 26.15
CA GLY A 7 -3.99 -12.78 26.26
C GLY A 7 -4.16 -12.03 24.94
N LYS A 8 -5.28 -11.32 24.83
CA LYS A 8 -5.59 -10.37 23.75
C LYS A 8 -4.67 -9.16 23.88
N ALA A 9 -3.65 -9.05 23.05
CA ALA A 9 -2.94 -7.80 22.85
C ALA A 9 -3.85 -6.84 22.06
N LYS A 10 -4.19 -5.70 22.65
CA LYS A 10 -4.85 -4.56 21.98
C LYS A 10 -3.91 -4.05 20.89
N ILE A 11 -4.29 -4.25 19.63
CA ILE A 11 -3.71 -3.54 18.49
C ILE A 11 -4.14 -2.08 18.65
N GLN A 12 -3.19 -1.22 18.99
CA GLN A 12 -3.38 0.22 18.96
C GLN A 12 -3.62 0.60 17.49
N LYS A 13 -4.80 1.12 17.18
CA LYS A 13 -5.07 1.74 15.88
C LYS A 13 -4.05 2.87 15.71
N ALA A 14 -3.20 2.72 14.70
CA ALA A 14 -2.32 3.78 14.26
C ALA A 14 -3.14 5.06 14.03
N GLU A 15 -2.62 6.16 14.56
CA GLU A 15 -3.16 7.50 14.47
C GLU A 15 -3.40 7.84 12.99
N SER A 16 -4.68 8.02 12.65
CA SER A 16 -5.10 8.45 11.31
C SER A 16 -4.63 9.89 11.12
N SER A 17 -3.49 10.07 10.47
CA SER A 17 -3.08 11.37 9.93
C SER A 17 -4.16 11.83 8.94
N GLN A 18 -4.96 12.81 9.34
CA GLN A 18 -6.01 13.39 8.51
C GLN A 18 -5.40 13.84 7.17
N PRO A 19 -6.00 13.47 6.02
CA PRO A 19 -5.56 14.00 4.75
C PRO A 19 -5.93 15.50 4.68
N SER A 20 -4.91 16.33 4.48
CA SER A 20 -5.03 17.72 4.06
C SER A 20 -5.92 17.81 2.82
N GLU A 21 -6.91 18.69 2.92
CA GLU A 21 -7.75 19.30 1.87
C GLU A 21 -7.80 18.56 0.53
N ASN A 22 -8.95 17.92 0.29
CA ASN A 22 -9.32 17.36 -0.99
C ASN A 22 -9.40 18.47 -2.05
N ASP A 23 -8.31 18.68 -2.80
CA ASP A 23 -8.42 19.23 -4.14
C ASP A 23 -9.25 18.24 -4.97
N SER A 24 -10.53 18.56 -5.18
CA SER A 24 -11.51 17.77 -5.96
C SER A 24 -11.09 17.42 -7.40
N LYS A 25 -9.90 17.87 -7.81
CA LYS A 25 -9.27 17.60 -9.09
C LYS A 25 -8.64 16.21 -9.19
N PHE A 26 -8.33 15.56 -8.06
CA PHE A 26 -7.67 14.25 -8.04
C PHE A 26 -8.56 13.17 -7.40
N PRO A 27 -8.45 11.90 -7.84
CA PRO A 27 -9.13 10.81 -7.17
C PRO A 27 -8.61 10.65 -5.74
N SER A 28 -9.45 10.13 -4.84
CA SER A 28 -9.10 9.93 -3.42
C SER A 28 -7.89 9.00 -3.20
N SER A 29 -7.49 8.24 -4.21
CA SER A 29 -6.29 7.41 -4.22
C SER A 29 -4.99 8.20 -4.42
N ILE A 30 -5.04 9.50 -4.71
CA ILE A 30 -3.87 10.36 -4.94
C ILE A 30 -3.96 11.59 -4.04
N ARG A 31 -2.88 11.90 -3.31
CA ARG A 31 -2.80 13.09 -2.46
C ARG A 31 -1.42 13.74 -2.54
N SER A 32 -1.40 15.07 -2.62
CA SER A 32 -0.16 15.87 -2.51
C SER A 32 0.44 15.78 -1.10
N VAL A 33 1.75 15.57 -1.03
CA VAL A 33 2.55 15.54 0.20
C VAL A 33 3.66 16.58 0.06
N PRO A 34 3.56 17.75 0.74
CA PRO A 34 4.61 18.76 0.70
C PRO A 34 5.98 18.22 1.17
N PRO A 35 7.11 18.75 0.67
CA PRO A 35 7.25 19.92 -0.21
C PRO A 35 7.09 19.63 -1.71
N SER A 36 7.31 18.40 -2.19
CA SER A 36 7.22 18.06 -3.62
C SER A 36 7.05 16.55 -3.83
N SER A 37 6.16 15.92 -3.07
CA SER A 37 5.89 14.47 -3.15
C SER A 37 4.41 14.21 -3.38
N VAL A 38 4.08 13.02 -3.88
CA VAL A 38 2.70 12.57 -4.04
C VAL A 38 2.56 11.19 -3.40
N ALA A 39 1.52 11.00 -2.60
CA ALA A 39 1.11 9.71 -2.06
C ALA A 39 0.05 9.10 -2.99
N ILE A 40 0.27 7.83 -3.40
CA ILE A 40 -0.64 7.07 -4.27
C ILE A 40 -0.99 5.76 -3.58
N THR A 41 -2.27 5.52 -3.38
CA THR A 41 -2.79 4.26 -2.84
C THR A 41 -3.15 3.34 -4.00
N ILE A 42 -2.52 2.16 -4.03
CA ILE A 42 -2.67 1.20 -5.13
C ILE A 42 -3.15 -0.14 -4.57
N HIS A 43 -4.21 -0.69 -5.18
CA HIS A 43 -4.62 -2.06 -4.94
C HIS A 43 -3.90 -2.96 -5.96
N ALA A 44 -2.80 -3.58 -5.53
CA ALA A 44 -2.03 -4.48 -6.37
C ALA A 44 -2.48 -5.94 -6.22
N LYS A 45 -2.37 -6.72 -7.30
CA LYS A 45 -2.45 -8.18 -7.31
C LYS A 45 -1.05 -8.75 -7.56
N PRO A 46 -0.33 -9.18 -6.51
CA PRO A 46 0.96 -9.84 -6.66
C PRO A 46 0.85 -11.20 -7.36
N GLY A 47 1.94 -11.63 -8.01
CA GLY A 47 2.05 -12.90 -8.71
C GLY A 47 1.28 -12.98 -10.04
N ALA A 48 1.09 -11.84 -10.72
CA ALA A 48 0.43 -11.78 -12.01
C ALA A 48 1.41 -12.01 -13.17
N LYS A 49 0.98 -12.62 -14.27
CA LYS A 49 1.87 -12.99 -15.40
C LYS A 49 2.43 -11.82 -16.22
N SER A 50 1.94 -10.60 -15.97
CA SER A 50 2.33 -9.39 -16.68
C SER A 50 2.03 -8.17 -15.82
N SER A 51 2.91 -7.17 -15.85
CA SER A 51 2.71 -5.92 -15.10
C SER A 51 1.89 -4.90 -15.88
N SER A 52 0.81 -4.36 -15.30
CA SER A 52 -0.05 -3.34 -15.93
C SER A 52 -0.70 -2.43 -14.89
N ILE A 53 -0.94 -1.15 -15.22
CA ILE A 53 -1.52 -0.12 -14.34
C ILE A 53 -3.06 -0.12 -14.36
N THR A 54 -3.71 -0.64 -15.41
CA THR A 54 -5.17 -0.77 -15.52
C THR A 54 -5.69 -1.95 -14.68
N GLY A 55 -5.49 -1.83 -13.36
CA GLY A 55 -5.60 -2.91 -12.37
C GLY A 55 -4.21 -3.43 -12.04
N VAL A 56 -3.55 -2.83 -11.03
CA VAL A 56 -2.12 -3.04 -10.77
C VAL A 56 -1.81 -4.52 -10.57
N GLN A 57 -1.16 -5.09 -11.57
CA GLN A 57 -0.67 -6.46 -11.59
C GLN A 57 0.86 -6.39 -11.50
N ILE A 58 1.46 -7.18 -10.63
CA ILE A 58 2.92 -7.20 -10.47
C ILE A 58 3.38 -8.64 -10.64
N ASP A 59 4.28 -8.85 -11.60
CA ASP A 59 4.95 -10.14 -11.85
C ASP A 59 6.09 -10.37 -10.86
N ALA A 60 5.75 -10.27 -9.58
CA ALA A 60 6.60 -10.63 -8.46
C ALA A 60 5.71 -11.14 -7.31
N PRO A 61 6.22 -12.09 -6.51
CA PRO A 61 5.44 -12.70 -5.44
C PRO A 61 5.16 -11.69 -4.31
N ALA A 62 4.08 -11.92 -3.56
CA ALA A 62 3.76 -11.17 -2.33
C ALA A 62 4.69 -11.51 -1.14
N LYS A 63 5.74 -12.30 -1.38
CA LYS A 63 6.64 -12.80 -0.35
C LYS A 63 7.84 -11.88 -0.23
N ASP A 64 8.33 -11.68 0.99
CA ASP A 64 9.59 -10.99 1.28
C ASP A 64 9.70 -9.56 0.71
N GLY A 65 8.57 -8.92 0.38
CA GLY A 65 8.52 -7.56 -0.15
C GLY A 65 8.90 -7.42 -1.63
N GLU A 66 9.09 -8.52 -2.37
CA GLU A 66 9.53 -8.50 -3.77
C GLU A 66 8.56 -7.71 -4.68
N ALA A 67 7.25 -7.89 -4.51
CA ALA A 67 6.24 -7.10 -5.24
C ALA A 67 6.35 -5.59 -5.01
N ASN A 68 6.78 -5.15 -3.82
CA ASN A 68 6.96 -3.72 -3.53
C ASN A 68 8.22 -3.17 -4.22
N ALA A 69 9.29 -3.96 -4.27
CA ALA A 69 10.53 -3.58 -4.96
C ALA A 69 10.29 -3.48 -6.47
N ALA A 70 9.60 -4.45 -7.06
CA ALA A 70 9.24 -4.43 -8.48
C ALA A 70 8.30 -3.26 -8.83
N LEU A 71 7.35 -2.93 -7.95
CA LEU A 71 6.48 -1.76 -8.13
C LEU A 71 7.28 -0.44 -8.12
N LEU A 72 8.23 -0.31 -7.20
CA LEU A 72 9.10 0.87 -7.14
C LEU A 72 9.96 1.02 -8.39
N ASP A 73 10.49 -0.08 -8.91
CA ASP A 73 11.29 -0.09 -10.14
C ASP A 73 10.44 0.32 -11.36
N TYR A 74 9.24 -0.24 -11.49
CA TYR A 74 8.31 0.06 -12.59
C TYR A 74 7.84 1.52 -12.60
N ILE A 75 7.67 2.16 -11.44
CA ILE A 75 7.29 3.59 -11.34
C ILE A 75 8.48 4.51 -11.60
N ARG A 76 9.71 4.05 -11.32
CA ARG A 76 10.94 4.82 -11.56
C ARG A 76 11.35 4.82 -13.04
N SER A 77 10.99 3.78 -13.79
CA SER A 77 11.22 3.67 -15.24
C SER A 77 10.30 4.57 -16.05
#